data_AF-A0A3M1MET1-F1
#
_entry.id   AF-A0A3M1MET1-F1
#
_cell.length_a   1.000
_cell.length_b   1.000
_cell.length_c   1.000
_cell.angle_alpha   90.00
_cell.angle_beta   90.00
_cell.angle_gamma   90.00
#
_symmetry.space_group_name_H-M   'P 1'
#
loop_
_entity.id
_entity.type
_entity.pdbx_description
1 polymer ?
#
loop_
_entity_poly.entity_id
_entity_poly.type
_entity_poly.pdbx_seq_one_letter_code
_entity_poly.pdbx_strand_id
1 'polypeptide(L)' 'MPVSDEVLVEKLCSENPRFRMLYEEHLLLEKQLAELDQKSYLSADEEMERKKVQKLKLAGKDEMEAILRNYRS' A
#
# COMPACT_ATOMS: atom_id res chain seq x y z
N MET A 1 -13.28 19.05 -12.46
CA MET A 1 -13.00 18.61 -11.08
C MET A 1 -11.99 17.49 -11.16
N PRO A 2 -10.84 17.55 -10.48
CA PRO A 2 -9.95 16.40 -10.43
C PRO A 2 -10.72 15.29 -9.70
N VAL A 3 -10.95 14.18 -10.39
CA VAL A 3 -11.40 12.95 -9.72
C VAL A 3 -10.29 12.59 -8.74
N SER A 4 -10.51 12.86 -7.45
CA SER A 4 -9.54 12.54 -6.41
C SER A 4 -9.25 11.04 -6.47
N ASP A 5 -7.98 10.66 -6.49
CA ASP A 5 -7.53 9.27 -6.55
C ASP A 5 -8.24 8.41 -5.49
N GLU A 6 -8.62 9.00 -4.35
CA GLU A 6 -9.46 8.41 -3.30
C GLU A 6 -10.79 7.83 -3.82
N VAL A 7 -11.52 8.55 -4.68
CA VAL A 7 -12.81 8.09 -5.25
C VAL A 7 -12.58 6.91 -6.20
N LEU A 8 -11.48 6.93 -6.92
CA LEU A 8 -11.09 5.88 -7.85
C LEU A 8 -10.64 4.63 -7.09
N VAL A 9 -9.91 4.80 -5.99
CA VAL A 9 -9.53 3.73 -5.05
C VAL A 9 -10.78 3.06 -4.48
N GLU A 10 -11.78 3.84 -4.00
CA GLU A 10 -13.03 3.28 -3.47
C GLU A 10 -13.83 2.50 -4.51
N LYS A 11 -13.94 3.03 -5.74
CA LYS A 11 -14.57 2.32 -6.86
C LYS A 11 -13.81 1.05 -7.23
N LEU A 12 -12.50 1.13 -7.41
CA LEU A 12 -11.66 -0.02 -7.75
C LEU A 12 -11.68 -1.09 -6.66
N CYS A 13 -11.77 -0.70 -5.39
CA CYS A 13 -11.92 -1.65 -4.29
C CYS A 13 -13.25 -2.42 -4.35
N SER A 14 -14.31 -1.76 -4.84
CA SER A 14 -15.63 -2.38 -5.03
C SER A 14 -15.76 -3.18 -6.34
N GLU A 15 -15.22 -2.65 -7.44
CA GLU A 15 -15.33 -3.24 -8.78
C GLU A 15 -14.20 -4.24 -9.09
N ASN A 16 -13.05 -4.12 -8.43
CA ASN A 16 -11.84 -4.87 -8.77
C ASN A 16 -11.25 -5.61 -7.54
N PRO A 17 -11.52 -6.93 -7.41
CA PRO A 17 -11.03 -7.70 -6.26
C PRO A 17 -9.50 -7.73 -6.17
N ARG A 18 -8.78 -7.60 -7.30
CA ARG A 18 -7.32 -7.46 -7.30
C ARG A 18 -6.86 -6.19 -6.59
N PHE A 19 -7.50 -5.06 -6.88
CA PHE A 19 -7.15 -3.79 -6.25
C PHE A 19 -7.46 -3.82 -4.76
N ARG A 20 -8.58 -4.45 -4.37
CA ARG A 20 -8.90 -4.69 -2.96
C ARG A 20 -7.82 -5.50 -2.26
N MET A 21 -7.35 -6.59 -2.85
CA MET A 21 -6.26 -7.40 -2.27
C MET A 21 -4.97 -6.58 -2.11
N LEU A 22 -4.59 -5.80 -3.14
CA LEU A 22 -3.43 -4.89 -3.07
C LEU A 22 -3.58 -3.85 -1.95
N TYR A 23 -4.79 -3.29 -1.79
CA TYR A 23 -5.07 -2.31 -0.75
C TYR A 23 -5.02 -2.91 0.65
N GLU A 24 -5.57 -4.12 0.83
CA GLU A 24 -5.47 -4.86 2.08
C GLU A 24 -4.02 -5.18 2.42
N GLU A 25 -3.23 -5.63 1.44
CA GLU A 25 -1.79 -5.88 1.63
C GLU A 25 -1.04 -4.60 1.99
N HIS A 26 -1.33 -3.49 1.31
CA HIS A 26 -0.77 -2.18 1.65
C HIS A 26 -1.11 -1.73 3.09
N LEU A 27 -2.35 -1.91 3.53
CA LEU A 27 -2.79 -1.64 4.91
C LEU A 27 -2.05 -2.52 5.92
N LEU A 28 -1.86 -3.80 5.62
CA LEU A 28 -1.17 -4.75 6.48
C LEU A 28 0.32 -4.41 6.61
N LEU A 29 0.94 -3.98 5.51
CA LEU A 29 2.31 -3.48 5.48
C LEU A 29 2.44 -2.17 6.25
N GLU A 30 1.51 -1.23 6.07
CA GLU A 30 1.51 0.03 6.80
C GLU A 30 1.37 -0.17 8.30
N LYS A 31 0.50 -1.09 8.73
CA LYS A 31 0.35 -1.45 10.14
C LYS A 31 1.61 -2.05 10.72
N GLN A 32 2.23 -3.02 10.04
CA GLN A 32 3.52 -3.59 10.45
C GLN A 32 4.60 -2.50 10.55
N LEU A 33 4.64 -1.58 9.57
CA LEU A 33 5.62 -0.50 9.56
C LEU A 33 5.36 0.48 10.71
N ALA A 34 4.10 0.76 11.05
CA ALA A 34 3.73 1.59 12.19
C ALA A 34 4.07 0.93 13.54
N GLU A 35 3.88 -0.38 13.67
CA GLU A 35 4.30 -1.14 14.86
C GLU A 35 5.82 -1.10 15.04
N LEU A 36 6.57 -1.19 13.94
CA LEU A 36 8.03 -1.05 13.93
C LEU A 36 8.44 0.41 14.23
N ASP A 37 7.74 1.41 13.68
CA ASP A 37 8.04 2.82 13.89
C ASP A 37 7.73 3.28 15.34
N GLN A 38 6.71 2.69 15.97
CA GLN A 38 6.43 2.90 17.39
C GLN A 38 7.54 2.38 18.30
N LYS A 39 8.35 1.41 17.86
CA LYS A 39 9.50 0.94 18.64
C LYS A 39 10.63 1.94 18.52
N SER A 40 11.03 2.54 19.65
CA SER A 40 12.15 3.48 19.70
C SER A 40 13.52 2.85 19.39
N TYR A 41 13.62 1.51 19.49
CA TYR A 41 14.79 0.73 19.08
C TYR A 41 14.32 -0.50 18.34
N LEU A 42 14.75 -0.62 17.08
CA LEU A 42 14.54 -1.77 16.23
C LEU A 42 15.80 -2.64 16.27
N SER A 43 15.62 -3.96 16.44
CA SER A 43 16.71 -4.92 16.29
C SER A 43 17.15 -5.02 14.81
N ALA A 44 18.32 -5.58 14.55
CA ALA A 44 18.82 -5.76 13.19
C ALA A 44 17.85 -6.52 12.27
N ASP A 45 17.13 -7.52 12.81
CA ASP A 45 16.06 -8.23 12.11
C ASP A 45 14.90 -7.29 11.75
N GLU A 46 14.44 -6.49 12.72
CA GLU A 46 13.32 -5.56 12.58
C GLU A 46 13.64 -4.40 11.62
N GLU A 47 14.88 -3.91 11.57
CA GLU A 47 15.33 -2.96 10.54
C GLU A 47 15.28 -3.57 9.14
N MET A 48 15.63 -4.86 9.03
CA MET A 48 15.58 -5.59 7.78
C MET A 48 14.14 -5.83 7.33
N GLU A 49 13.26 -6.19 8.27
CA GLU A 49 11.82 -6.26 8.06
C GLU A 49 11.23 -4.91 7.66
N ARG A 50 11.54 -3.82 8.38
CA ARG A 50 11.09 -2.47 8.03
C ARG A 50 11.46 -2.13 6.59
N LYS A 51 12.71 -2.38 6.18
CA LYS A 51 13.14 -2.16 4.78
C LYS A 51 12.39 -3.03 3.78
N LYS A 52 12.12 -4.30 4.09
CA LYS A 52 11.30 -5.18 3.25
C LYS A 52 9.87 -4.66 3.13
N VAL A 53 9.23 -4.34 4.24
CA VAL A 53 7.87 -3.81 4.30
C VAL A 53 7.78 -2.50 3.52
N GLN A 54 8.77 -1.62 3.64
CA GLN A 54 8.82 -0.36 2.89
C GLN A 54 8.91 -0.59 1.38
N LYS A 55 9.71 -1.58 0.94
CA LYS A 55 9.78 -1.98 -0.48
C LYS A 55 8.47 -2.59 -0.99
N LEU A 56 7.87 -3.48 -0.20
CA LEU A 56 6.58 -4.09 -0.54
C LEU A 56 5.48 -3.02 -0.61
N LYS A 57 5.47 -2.06 0.32
CA LYS A 57 4.54 -0.94 0.32
C LYS A 57 4.73 -0.08 -0.93
N LEU A 58 5.98 0.16 -1.34
CA LEU A 58 6.28 0.87 -2.58
C LEU A 58 5.75 0.11 -3.80
N ALA A 59 5.98 -1.20 -3.86
CA ALA A 59 5.48 -2.05 -4.95
C ALA A 59 3.95 -2.09 -5.01
N GLY A 60 3.27 -2.21 -3.86
CA GLY A 60 1.81 -2.15 -3.77
C GLY A 60 1.26 -0.81 -4.25
N LYS A 61 1.92 0.31 -3.87
CA LYS A 61 1.59 1.64 -4.39
C LYS A 61 1.79 1.74 -5.90
N ASP A 62 2.89 1.21 -6.42
CA ASP A 62 3.19 1.20 -7.86
C ASP A 62 2.14 0.39 -8.65
N GLU A 63 1.73 -0.78 -8.13
CA GLU A 63 0.64 -1.57 -8.71
C GLU A 63 -0.71 -0.84 -8.65
N MET A 64 -1.04 -0.20 -7.51
CA MET A 64 -2.25 0.60 -7.39
C MET A 64 -2.24 1.77 -8.38
N GLU A 65 -1.12 2.48 -8.53
CA GLU A 65 -0.95 3.55 -9.51
C GLU A 65 -1.05 3.03 -10.95
N ALA A 66 -0.50 1.83 -11.24
CA ALA A 66 -0.64 1.20 -12.55
C ALA A 66 -2.10 0.88 -12.89
N ILE A 67 -2.87 0.37 -11.90
CA ILE A 67 -4.31 0.10 -12.07
C ILE A 67 -5.08 1.41 -12.26
N LEU A 68 -4.80 2.43 -11.45
CA LEU A 68 -5.40 3.76 -11.56
C LEU A 68 -5.12 4.37 -12.94
N ARG A 69 -3.87 4.27 -13.41
CA ARG A 69 -3.45 4.76 -14.73
C ARG A 69 -4.15 4.01 -15.85
N ASN A 70 -4.31 2.70 -15.73
CA ASN A 70 -5.02 1.88 -16.71
C ASN A 70 -6.52 2.21 -16.74
N TYR A 71 -7.12 2.55 -15.60
CA TYR A 71 -8.54 2.93 -15.51
C TYR A 71 -8.82 4.35 -16.01
N ARG A 72 -7.81 5.22 -15.96
CA ARG A 72 -7.88 6.61 -16.44
C ARG A 72 -7.57 6.73 -17.94
N SER A 73 -7.07 5.66 -18.58
CA SER A 73 -6.69 5.62 -19.99
C SER A 73 -7.85 5.29 -20.92
#